data_AF-A0AAX3N3U0-F1
#
_entry.id   AF-A0AAX3N3U0-F1
#
_cell.length_a   1.000
_cell.length_b   1.000
_cell.length_c   1.000
_cell.angle_alpha   90.00
_cell.angle_beta   90.00
_cell.angle_gamma   90.00
#
_symmetry.space_group_name_H-M   'P 1'
#
loop_
_entity.id
_entity.type
_entity.pdbx_description
1 polymer ?
#
loop_
_entity_poly.entity_id
_entity_poly.type
_entity_poly.pdbx_seq_one_letter_code
_entity_poly.pdbx_strand_id
1 'polypeptide(L)' 'MYGHQFYQFPNSIRVEYLNKELQSGRYDTLEELAAEIFIDIEDLKEELRVGGYYFVHELNRFVKIEVEQVG' A
#
# COMPACT_ATOMS: atom_id res chain seq x y z
N MET A 1 -8.44 11.22 13.51
CA MET A 1 -8.91 10.29 12.48
C MET A 1 -8.11 10.57 11.21
N TYR A 2 -6.93 9.96 11.08
CA TYR A 2 -6.00 10.21 9.98
C TYR A 2 -6.21 9.24 8.79
N GLY A 3 -6.77 8.04 9.03
CA GLY A 3 -7.01 7.04 7.97
C GLY A 3 -7.95 7.48 6.84
N HIS A 4 -9.02 8.25 7.12
CA HIS A 4 -9.97 8.65 6.07
C HIS A 4 -9.39 9.59 5.00
N GLN A 5 -8.38 10.40 5.33
CA GLN A 5 -7.74 11.28 4.35
C GLN A 5 -6.83 10.50 3.41
N PHE A 6 -6.27 9.38 3.86
CA PHE A 6 -5.42 8.53 3.04
C PHE A 6 -6.17 8.05 1.79
N TYR A 7 -7.41 7.60 1.98
CA TYR A 7 -8.28 7.10 0.91
C TYR A 7 -8.75 8.18 -0.09
N GLN A 8 -8.53 9.46 0.19
CA GLN A 8 -8.85 10.55 -0.75
C GLN A 8 -7.81 10.67 -1.88
N PHE A 9 -6.63 10.06 -1.71
CA PHE A 9 -5.56 10.12 -2.70
C PHE A 9 -5.63 8.96 -3.70
N PRO A 10 -5.19 9.16 -4.96
CA PRO A 10 -5.09 8.08 -5.94
C PRO A 10 -4.20 6.93 -5.45
N ASN A 11 -4.52 5.69 -5.86
CA ASN A 11 -3.78 4.49 -5.46
C ASN A 11 -2.28 4.60 -5.73
N SER A 12 -1.88 5.24 -6.83
CA SER A 12 -0.46 5.46 -7.17
C SER A 12 0.27 6.29 -6.11
N ILE A 13 -0.35 7.38 -5.65
CA ILE A 13 0.23 8.27 -4.62
C ILE A 13 0.29 7.55 -3.27
N ARG A 14 -0.77 6.82 -2.93
CA ARG A 14 -0.84 6.00 -1.71
C ARG A 14 0.28 4.97 -1.68
N VAL A 15 0.46 4.23 -2.78
CA VAL A 15 1.50 3.20 -2.91
C VAL A 15 2.91 3.80 -2.85
N GLU A 16 3.13 4.96 -3.48
CA GLU A 16 4.41 5.67 -3.40
C GLU A 16 4.74 6.03 -1.95
N TYR A 17 3.77 6.59 -1.21
CA TYR A 17 3.93 6.90 0.21
C TYR A 17 4.25 5.66 1.04
N LEU A 18 3.45 4.60 0.91
CA LEU A 18 3.65 3.35 1.66
C LEU A 18 5.05 2.76 1.41
N ASN A 19 5.45 2.67 0.15
CA ASN A 19 6.76 2.13 -0.22
C ASN A 19 7.90 3.00 0.30
N LYS A 20 7.74 4.32 0.31
CA LYS A 20 8.75 5.25 0.84
C LYS A 20 8.89 5.11 2.36
N GLU A 21 7.79 5.01 3.09
CA GLU A 21 7.84 4.83 4.54
C GLU A 21 8.43 3.46 4.92
N LEU A 22 8.08 2.38 4.21
CA LEU A 22 8.67 1.05 4.42
C LEU A 22 10.17 1.01 4.09
N GLN A 23 10.61 1.75 3.05
CA GLN A 23 12.02 1.85 2.70
C GLN A 23 12.82 2.80 3.61
N SER A 24 12.15 3.62 4.41
CA SER A 24 12.82 4.56 5.31
C SER A 24 13.50 3.87 6.52
N GLY A 25 13.17 2.60 6.77
CA GLY A 25 13.62 1.84 7.93
C GLY A 25 12.97 2.27 9.25
N ARG A 26 11.89 3.07 9.20
CA ARG A 26 11.09 3.43 10.38
C ARG A 26 10.12 2.34 10.82
N TYR A 27 9.71 1.50 9.88
CA TYR A 27 8.76 0.42 10.10
C TYR A 27 9.34 -0.85 9.49
N ASP A 28 9.32 -1.94 10.24
CA ASP A 28 9.82 -3.23 9.79
C ASP A 28 8.76 -3.95 8.96
N THR A 29 7.47 -3.62 9.17
CA THR A 29 6.34 -4.29 8.54
C THR A 29 5.27 -3.30 8.05
N LEU A 30 4.44 -3.77 7.10
CA LEU A 30 3.25 -3.03 6.68
C LEU A 30 2.27 -2.84 7.84
N GLU A 31 2.20 -3.82 8.74
CA GLU A 31 1.34 -3.82 9.92
C GLU A 31 1.65 -2.64 10.85
N GLU A 32 2.92 -2.40 11.13
CA GLU A 32 3.36 -1.28 11.96
C GLU A 32 3.03 0.06 11.31
N LEU A 33 3.31 0.20 10.01
CA LEU A 33 2.98 1.42 9.26
C LEU A 33 1.46 1.68 9.25
N ALA A 34 0.67 0.65 8.98
CA ALA A 34 -0.79 0.76 8.92
C ALA A 34 -1.40 1.15 10.28
N ALA A 35 -0.87 0.59 11.37
CA ALA A 35 -1.26 0.96 12.73
C ALA A 35 -0.95 2.44 13.03
N GLU A 36 0.22 2.93 12.63
CA GLU A 36 0.63 4.32 12.83
C GLU A 36 -0.27 5.33 12.08
N ILE A 37 -0.66 4.99 10.85
CA ILE A 37 -1.55 5.84 10.03
C ILE A 37 -3.04 5.55 10.22
N PHE A 38 -3.39 4.68 11.18
CA PHE A 38 -4.75 4.26 11.54
C PHE A 38 -5.56 3.72 10.35
N ILE A 39 -4.99 2.74 9.66
CA ILE A 39 -5.58 2.08 8.48
C ILE A 39 -5.73 0.58 8.74
N ASP A 40 -6.85 0.01 8.31
CA ASP A 40 -7.03 -1.43 8.27
C ASP A 40 -6.24 -2.03 7.09
N ILE A 41 -5.42 -3.03 7.39
CA ILE A 41 -4.49 -3.62 6.42
C ILE A 41 -5.22 -4.43 5.36
N GLU A 42 -6.28 -5.14 5.76
CA GLU A 42 -7.03 -5.99 4.84
C GLU A 42 -7.79 -5.10 3.86
N ASP A 43 -8.47 -4.05 4.35
CA ASP A 43 -9.12 -3.05 3.50
C ASP A 43 -8.11 -2.37 2.56
N LEU A 44 -6.94 -1.98 3.07
CA LEU A 44 -5.87 -1.38 2.26
C LEU A 44 -5.42 -2.31 1.13
N LYS A 45 -5.16 -3.58 1.45
CA LYS A 45 -4.71 -4.58 0.47
C LYS A 45 -5.80 -4.82 -0.57
N GLU A 46 -7.06 -4.96 -0.17
CA GLU A 46 -8.18 -5.17 -1.08
C GLU A 46 -8.35 -4.00 -2.05
N GLU A 47 -8.35 -2.76 -1.55
CA GLU A 47 -8.48 -1.58 -2.42
C GLU A 47 -7.31 -1.42 -3.38
N LEU A 48 -6.08 -1.62 -2.91
CA LEU A 48 -4.89 -1.50 -3.75
C LEU A 48 -4.85 -2.60 -4.81
N ARG A 49 -5.38 -3.79 -4.49
CA ARG A 49 -5.53 -4.90 -5.44
C ARG A 49 -6.45 -4.56 -6.60
N VAL A 50 -7.54 -3.82 -6.37
CA VAL A 50 -8.42 -3.30 -7.45
C VAL A 50 -7.63 -2.41 -8.42
N GLY A 51 -6.64 -1.67 -7.91
CA GLY A 51 -5.72 -0.88 -8.72
C GLY A 51 -4.56 -1.66 -9.32
N GLY A 52 -4.51 -2.98 -9.17
CA GLY A 52 -3.43 -3.84 -9.66
C GLY A 52 -2.16 -3.82 -8.80
N TYR A 53 -2.23 -3.31 -7.57
CA TYR A 53 -1.10 -3.28 -6.64
C TYR A 53 -1.17 -4.44 -5.65
N TYR A 54 -0.03 -5.11 -5.45
CA TYR A 54 0.09 -6.28 -4.59
C TYR A 54 1.24 -6.09 -3.62
N PHE A 55 1.02 -6.40 -2.34
CA PHE A 55 2.07 -6.36 -1.34
C PHE A 55 2.93 -7.63 -1.42
N VAL A 56 4.24 -7.46 -1.56
CA VAL A 56 5.23 -8.54 -1.57
C VAL A 56 6.00 -8.49 -0.26
N HIS A 57 5.76 -9.47 0.61
CA HIS A 57 6.32 -9.50 1.96
C HIS A 57 7.85 -9.58 1.94
N GLU A 58 8.41 -10.35 1.01
CA GLU A 58 9.87 -10.52 0.85
C GLU A 58 10.59 -9.23 0.47
N LEU A 59 9.86 -8.29 -0.15
CA LEU A 59 10.39 -7.01 -0.58
C LEU A 59 9.94 -5.85 0.31
N ASN A 60 9.09 -6.13 1.31
CA ASN A 60 8.41 -5.17 2.16
C ASN A 60 7.87 -3.96 1.37
N ARG A 61 7.18 -4.23 0.24
CA ARG A 61 6.69 -3.17 -0.66
C ARG A 61 5.52 -3.62 -1.53
N PHE A 62 4.74 -2.65 -2.00
CA PHE A 62 3.74 -2.84 -3.04
C PHE A 62 4.36 -2.76 -4.43
N VAL A 63 3.94 -3.68 -5.31
CA VAL A 63 4.31 -3.71 -6.73
C VAL A 63 3.06 -3.63 -7.60
N LYS A 64 3.16 -2.94 -8.73
CA LYS A 64 2.09 -2.92 -9.74
C LYS A 64 2.27 -4.12 -10.66
N ILE A 65 1.25 -4.98 -10.74
CA ILE A 65 1.20 -6.04 -11.73
C ILE A 65 0.39 -5.51 -12.90
N GLU A 66 1.08 -5.21 -14.00
CA GLU A 66 0.42 -4.93 -15.26
C GLU A 66 -0.02 -6.28 -15.83
N VAL A 67 -1.30 -6.59 -15.68
CA VAL A 67 -1.90 -7.69 -16.43
C VAL A 67 -1.94 -7.19 -17.86
N GLU A 68 -0.95 -7.55 -18.68
CA GLU A 68 -1.08 -7.43 -20.12
C GLU A 68 -2.36 -8.16 -20.50
N GLN A 69 -3.38 -7.41 -20.91
CA GLN A 69 -4.52 -8.00 -21.59
C GLN A 69 -3.93 -8.62 -22.86
N VAL A 70 -3.80 -9.94 -22.84
CA VAL A 70 -3.54 -10.73 -24.04
C VAL A 70 -4.78 -10.53 -24.92
N GLY A 71 -4.70 -9.56 -25.84
CA GLY A 71 -5.69 -9.23 -26.85
C GLY A 71 -5.22 -9.69 -28.23
#